data_AF-A0A6B3FB44-F1
#
_entry.id   AF-A0A6B3FB44-F1
#
_cell.length_a   1.000
_cell.length_b   1.000
_cell.length_c   1.000
_cell.angle_alpha   90.00
_cell.angle_beta   90.00
_cell.angle_gamma   90.00
#
_symmetry.space_group_name_H-M   'P 1'
#
loop_
_entity.id
_entity.type
_entity.pdbx_description
1 polymer ?
#
loop_
_entity_poly.entity_id
_entity_poly.type
_entity_poly.pdbx_seq_one_letter_code
_entity_poly.pdbx_strand_id
1 'polypeptide(L)'
;QAAPYRRMHVRGNLKLDDGGWSSGGFISDSRIDGQIQSGSQQQFLTKNSTMGSWSGSNWNMVFVGDQGAPAQNFPTYTTVGAAPVNAEKPFLHVTGAGDWKVFVPGLQT
;
A
#
# COMPACT_ATOMS: atom_id res chain seq x y z
N GLN A 1 0.00 13.92 -1.60
CA GLN A 1 0.37 13.48 -0.23
C GLN A 1 -0.86 13.51 0.70
N ALA A 2 -0.74 13.04 1.95
CA ALA A 2 -1.81 13.03 2.96
C ALA A 2 -3.12 12.32 2.54
N ALA A 3 -3.02 11.34 1.62
CA ALA A 3 -4.14 10.54 1.12
C ALA A 3 -3.84 9.04 1.32
N PRO A 4 -3.93 8.52 2.55
CA PRO A 4 -3.55 7.14 2.85
C PRO A 4 -4.59 6.14 2.33
N TYR A 5 -4.11 5.05 1.74
CA TYR A 5 -4.95 3.92 1.33
C TYR A 5 -4.68 2.73 2.25
N ARG A 6 -5.63 2.37 3.12
CA ARG A 6 -5.42 1.40 4.20
C ARG A 6 -6.54 0.40 4.30
N ARG A 7 -6.21 -0.88 4.51
CA ARG A 7 -7.17 -1.95 4.79
C ARG A 7 -8.23 -2.14 3.71
N MET A 8 -7.80 -2.01 2.45
CA MET A 8 -8.68 -2.10 1.29
C MET A 8 -8.50 -3.42 0.55
N HIS A 9 -9.58 -3.94 -0.02
CA HIS A 9 -9.54 -5.02 -1.00
C HIS A 9 -10.02 -4.51 -2.35
N VAL A 10 -9.10 -4.37 -3.31
CA VAL A 10 -9.40 -4.04 -4.70
C VAL A 10 -9.43 -5.32 -5.53
N ARG A 11 -10.62 -5.69 -6.02
CA ARG A 11 -10.83 -6.86 -6.88
C ARG A 11 -10.56 -6.49 -8.35
N GLY A 12 -9.33 -6.07 -8.65
CA GLY A 12 -8.92 -5.59 -9.96
C GLY A 12 -7.62 -4.81 -9.91
N ASN A 13 -7.37 -4.03 -10.97
CA ASN A 13 -6.20 -3.15 -11.07
C ASN A 13 -6.41 -1.84 -10.28
N LEU A 14 -5.31 -1.20 -9.89
CA LEU A 14 -5.29 0.09 -9.21
C LEU A 14 -4.34 1.05 -9.94
N LYS A 15 -4.86 2.17 -10.46
CA LYS A 15 -4.06 3.24 -11.06
C LYS A 15 -3.88 4.37 -10.06
N LEU A 16 -2.65 4.88 -9.93
CA LEU A 16 -2.29 5.86 -8.90
C LEU A 16 -2.26 7.32 -9.40
N ASP A 17 -2.53 7.56 -10.68
CA ASP A 17 -2.59 8.89 -11.29
C ASP A 17 -3.80 9.04 -12.23
N ASP A 18 -4.03 10.25 -12.70
CA ASP A 18 -5.08 10.63 -13.65
C ASP A 18 -4.53 11.17 -14.98
N GLY A 19 -3.21 11.07 -15.21
CA GLY A 19 -2.53 11.54 -16.42
C GLY A 19 -1.85 12.91 -16.28
N GLY A 20 -1.99 13.60 -15.14
CA GLY A 20 -1.25 14.82 -14.80
C GLY A 20 0.02 14.54 -13.99
N TRP A 21 0.64 15.58 -13.42
CA TRP A 21 1.71 15.38 -12.43
C TRP A 21 1.13 14.84 -11.12
N SER A 22 1.78 13.84 -10.53
CA SER A 22 1.35 13.26 -9.25
C SER A 22 2.53 13.03 -8.29
N SER A 23 2.28 13.26 -7.01
CA SER A 23 3.29 13.23 -5.94
C SER A 23 2.72 12.59 -4.66
N GLY A 24 2.43 11.30 -4.78
CA GLY A 24 1.97 10.40 -3.74
C GLY A 24 3.16 9.80 -2.98
N GLY A 25 2.97 8.72 -2.24
CA GLY A 25 1.71 8.20 -1.75
C GLY A 25 1.96 7.03 -0.81
N PHE A 26 0.89 6.50 -0.22
CA PHE A 26 0.99 5.50 0.84
C PHE A 26 -0.13 4.47 0.74
N ILE A 27 0.24 3.20 0.56
CA ILE A 27 -0.65 2.03 0.66
C ILE A 27 -0.16 1.12 1.80
N SER A 28 -1.09 0.61 2.62
CA SER A 28 -0.77 -0.32 3.70
C SER A 28 -1.89 -1.31 3.98
N ASP A 29 -1.55 -2.51 4.46
CA ASP A 29 -2.52 -3.53 4.91
C ASP A 29 -3.60 -3.80 3.85
N SER A 30 -3.23 -3.79 2.57
CA SER A 30 -4.20 -3.83 1.47
C SER A 30 -3.96 -5.02 0.55
N ARG A 31 -5.04 -5.47 -0.08
CA ARG A 31 -5.02 -6.52 -1.08
C ARG A 31 -5.52 -5.97 -2.40
N ILE A 32 -4.66 -5.98 -3.42
CA ILE A 32 -4.99 -5.61 -4.79
C ILE A 32 -4.84 -6.87 -5.63
N ASP A 33 -5.94 -7.45 -6.10
CA ASP A 33 -5.89 -8.73 -6.84
C ASP A 33 -5.17 -8.57 -8.20
N GLY A 34 -5.20 -7.37 -8.79
CA GLY A 34 -4.56 -7.05 -10.06
C GLY A 34 -3.23 -6.31 -9.95
N GLN A 35 -2.89 -5.59 -11.01
CA GLN A 35 -1.69 -4.76 -11.09
C GLN A 35 -1.93 -3.37 -10.47
N ILE A 36 -0.97 -2.89 -9.68
CA ILE A 36 -0.87 -1.48 -9.31
C ILE A 36 -0.02 -0.76 -10.36
N GLN A 37 -0.52 0.34 -10.91
CA GLN A 37 0.14 1.17 -11.92
C GLN A 37 0.50 2.52 -11.30
N SER A 38 1.80 2.82 -11.16
CA SER A 38 2.25 4.08 -10.58
C SER A 38 1.88 5.29 -11.42
N GLY A 39 1.78 5.12 -12.74
CA GLY A 39 1.63 6.23 -13.68
C GLY A 39 2.72 7.28 -13.48
N SER A 40 2.33 8.56 -13.46
CA SER A 40 3.25 9.70 -13.30
C SER A 40 3.79 9.93 -11.88
N GLN A 41 3.42 9.10 -10.90
CA GLN A 41 3.78 9.29 -9.49
C GLN A 41 5.28 9.47 -9.33
N GLN A 42 5.71 10.58 -8.72
CA GLN A 42 7.12 10.86 -8.44
C GLN A 42 7.71 9.84 -7.46
N GLN A 43 6.97 9.51 -6.41
CA GLN A 43 7.36 8.52 -5.41
C GLN A 43 6.14 7.81 -4.83
N PHE A 44 6.36 6.67 -4.19
CA PHE A 44 5.32 5.95 -3.46
C PHE A 44 5.89 4.96 -2.44
N LEU A 45 5.22 4.83 -1.29
CA LEU A 45 5.49 3.77 -0.30
C LEU A 45 4.30 2.80 -0.25
N THR A 46 4.57 1.53 -0.54
CA THR A 46 3.66 0.42 -0.26
C THR A 46 4.26 -0.40 0.89
N LYS A 47 3.43 -0.86 1.82
CA LYS A 47 3.89 -1.75 2.89
C LYS A 47 2.84 -2.79 3.26
N ASN A 48 3.31 -3.96 3.70
CA ASN A 48 2.47 -5.01 4.30
C ASN A 48 1.20 -5.29 3.48
N SER A 49 1.33 -5.31 2.15
CA SER A 49 0.23 -5.45 1.20
C SER A 49 0.49 -6.60 0.24
N THR A 50 -0.58 -7.07 -0.40
CA THR A 50 -0.47 -8.04 -1.50
C THR A 50 -0.97 -7.39 -2.77
N MET A 51 -0.20 -7.50 -3.84
CA MET A 51 -0.59 -7.05 -5.17
C MET A 51 -0.34 -8.17 -6.19
N GLY A 52 -1.11 -8.22 -7.27
CA GLY A 52 -0.83 -9.14 -8.37
C GLY A 52 0.49 -8.82 -9.06
N SER A 53 0.77 -7.53 -9.29
CA SER A 53 2.07 -7.02 -9.73
C SER A 53 2.14 -5.49 -9.57
N TRP A 54 3.31 -4.92 -9.80
CA TRP A 54 3.53 -3.48 -9.91
C TRP A 54 4.02 -3.10 -11.31
N SER A 55 3.60 -1.94 -11.83
CA SER A 55 4.19 -1.34 -13.02
C SER A 55 4.40 0.17 -12.88
N GLY A 56 5.47 0.65 -13.52
CA GLY A 56 5.84 2.06 -13.53
C GLY A 56 6.80 2.46 -12.40
N SER A 57 7.56 3.51 -12.65
CA SER A 57 8.50 4.09 -11.71
C SER A 57 8.79 5.54 -12.12
N ASN A 58 9.18 6.36 -11.15
CA ASN A 58 9.76 7.68 -11.45
C ASN A 58 11.00 7.86 -10.56
N TRP A 59 10.94 8.63 -9.48
CA TRP A 59 12.10 8.92 -8.65
C TRP A 59 12.33 7.88 -7.56
N ASN A 60 11.27 7.42 -6.87
CA ASN A 60 11.44 6.51 -5.74
C ASN A 60 10.19 5.68 -5.43
N MET A 61 10.21 4.40 -5.80
CA MET A 61 9.15 3.43 -5.46
C MET A 61 9.66 2.46 -4.40
N VAL A 62 9.03 2.48 -3.23
CA VAL A 62 9.45 1.73 -2.04
C VAL A 62 8.40 0.70 -1.64
N PHE A 63 8.85 -0.52 -1.37
CA PHE A 63 8.05 -1.67 -0.98
C PHE A 63 8.62 -2.28 0.30
N VAL A 64 7.76 -2.59 1.27
CA VAL A 64 8.18 -3.10 2.58
C VAL A 64 7.25 -4.21 3.02
N GLY A 65 7.69 -5.47 2.89
CA GLY A 65 6.87 -6.64 3.23
C GLY A 65 5.71 -6.88 2.27
N ASP A 66 5.85 -6.48 1.01
CA ASP A 66 4.80 -6.60 0.02
C ASP A 66 4.95 -7.86 -0.84
N GLN A 67 3.89 -8.65 -0.92
CA GLN A 67 3.81 -9.77 -1.85
C GLN A 67 3.44 -9.26 -3.24
N GLY A 68 4.16 -9.72 -4.27
CA GLY A 68 3.99 -9.27 -5.66
C GLY A 68 4.70 -7.94 -5.99
N ALA A 69 5.48 -7.40 -5.05
CA ALA A 69 6.39 -6.29 -5.34
C ALA A 69 7.51 -6.70 -6.31
N PRO A 70 8.04 -5.74 -7.10
CA PRO A 70 9.19 -6.01 -7.96
C PRO A 70 10.43 -6.30 -7.11
N ALA A 71 11.37 -7.06 -7.67
CA ALA A 71 12.64 -7.31 -7.01
C ALA A 71 13.41 -6.00 -6.77
N GLN A 72 14.21 -5.97 -5.69
CA GLN A 72 15.12 -4.87 -5.38
C GLN A 72 15.99 -4.53 -6.59
N ASN A 73 15.91 -3.28 -7.06
CA ASN A 73 16.66 -2.81 -8.22
C ASN A 73 16.82 -1.28 -8.19
N PHE A 74 17.44 -0.76 -7.12
CA PHE A 74 17.74 0.67 -7.02
C PHE A 74 18.65 1.11 -8.18
N PRO A 75 18.41 2.26 -8.84
CA PRO A 75 17.55 3.37 -8.41
C PRO A 75 16.05 3.27 -8.74
N THR A 76 15.58 2.21 -9.40
CA THR A 76 14.17 2.08 -9.80
C THR A 76 13.26 1.69 -8.63
N TYR A 77 13.61 0.62 -7.92
CA TYR A 77 12.81 0.03 -6.85
C TYR A 77 13.63 -0.22 -5.59
N THR A 78 13.11 0.21 -4.45
CA THR A 78 13.60 -0.22 -3.13
C THR A 78 12.62 -1.22 -2.54
N THR A 79 12.99 -2.48 -2.43
CA THR A 79 12.16 -3.57 -1.93
C THR A 79 12.84 -4.21 -0.72
N VAL A 80 12.18 -4.15 0.43
CA VAL A 80 12.63 -4.72 1.70
C VAL A 80 11.65 -5.80 2.14
N GLY A 81 12.17 -6.91 2.66
CA GLY A 81 11.37 -8.10 2.97
C GLY A 81 10.33 -7.92 4.07
N ALA A 82 10.56 -7.05 5.06
CA ALA A 82 9.59 -6.72 6.11
C ALA A 82 10.00 -5.44 6.85
N ALA A 83 9.03 -4.78 7.48
CA ALA A 83 9.31 -3.79 8.51
C ALA A 83 9.67 -4.52 9.82
N PRO A 84 10.70 -4.09 10.58
CA PRO A 84 11.07 -4.74 11.84
C PRO A 84 9.95 -4.74 12.87
N VAL A 85 9.12 -3.69 12.84
CA VAL A 85 7.95 -3.54 13.71
C VAL A 85 6.87 -2.81 12.91
N ASN A 86 5.63 -3.26 13.02
CA ASN A 86 4.49 -2.63 12.38
C ASN A 86 3.26 -2.64 13.29
N ALA A 87 2.53 -1.53 13.34
CA ALA A 87 1.23 -1.43 13.97
C ALA A 87 0.25 -0.76 12.99
N GLU A 88 -0.80 -1.47 12.60
CA GLU A 88 -1.81 -0.89 11.72
C GLU A 88 -2.69 0.12 12.46
N LYS A 89 -3.16 1.13 11.72
CA LYS A 89 -3.94 2.23 12.29
C LYS A 89 -5.26 1.70 12.88
N PRO A 90 -5.63 2.09 14.11
CA PRO A 90 -6.97 1.80 14.64
C PRO A 90 -8.09 2.31 13.72
N PHE A 91 -9.23 1.63 13.73
CA PHE A 91 -10.38 2.00 12.91
C PHE A 91 -11.70 1.72 13.63
N LEU A 92 -12.69 2.53 13.32
CA LEU A 92 -14.06 2.36 13.77
C LEU A 92 -14.70 1.20 13.01
N HIS A 93 -15.45 0.36 13.72
CA HIS A 93 -16.28 -0.68 13.12
C HIS A 93 -17.58 -0.84 13.91
N VAL A 94 -18.56 -1.47 13.26
CA VAL A 94 -19.84 -1.85 13.89
C VAL A 94 -19.80 -3.34 14.18
N THR A 95 -20.18 -3.74 15.39
CA THR A 95 -20.25 -5.15 15.77
C THR A 95 -21.49 -5.83 15.18
N GLY A 96 -21.58 -7.15 15.25
CA GLY A 96 -22.79 -7.88 14.85
C GLY A 96 -24.04 -7.49 15.64
N ALA A 97 -23.89 -6.88 16.82
CA ALA A 97 -24.99 -6.36 17.65
C ALA A 97 -25.36 -4.90 17.34
N GLY A 98 -24.63 -4.22 16.44
CA GLY A 98 -24.88 -2.81 16.09
C GLY A 98 -24.09 -1.78 16.89
N ASP A 99 -23.22 -2.21 17.81
CA ASP A 99 -22.42 -1.28 18.62
C ASP A 99 -21.25 -0.69 17.81
N TRP A 100 -20.99 0.60 18.01
CA TRP A 100 -19.77 1.24 17.53
C TRP A 100 -18.58 0.91 18.43
N LYS A 101 -17.50 0.40 17.85
CA LYS A 101 -16.26 0.05 18.55
C LYS A 101 -15.04 0.49 17.74
N VAL A 102 -13.91 0.67 18.42
CA VAL A 102 -12.61 0.87 17.77
C VAL A 102 -11.84 -0.44 17.84
N PHE A 103 -11.46 -0.96 16.67
CA PHE A 103 -10.52 -2.06 16.58
C PHE A 103 -9.10 -1.50 16.65
N VAL A 104 -8.29 -2.07 17.54
CA VAL A 104 -6.87 -1.75 17.70
C VAL A 104 -6.07 -2.97 17.23
N PRO A 105 -5.48 -2.92 16.02
CA PRO A 105 -4.65 -4.01 15.54
C PRO A 105 -3.47 -4.30 16.47
N GLY A 106 -3.15 -5.58 16.65
CA GLY A 106 -1.98 -6.00 17.40
C GLY A 106 -0.68 -5.59 16.71
N LEU A 107 0.37 -5.40 17.51
CA LEU A 107 1.73 -5.18 17.02
C LEU A 107 2.21 -6.41 16.22
N GLN A 108 2.90 -6.17 15.12
CA GLN A 108 3.58 -7.18 14.31
C GLN A 108 5.09 -6.94 14.43
N THR A 109 5.85 -8.01 14.70
CA THR A 109 7.31 -8.03 14.89
C THR A 109 7.91 -9.16 14.09
#